data_AF-A0A7S1H7C4-F1
#
_entry.id   AF-A0A7S1H7C4-F1
#
_cell.length_a   1.000
_cell.length_b   1.000
_cell.length_c   1.000
_cell.angle_alpha   90.00
_cell.angle_beta   90.00
_cell.angle_gamma   90.00
#
_symmetry.space_group_name_H-M   'P 1'
#
loop_
_entity.id
_entity.type
_entity.pdbx_description
1 polymer ?
#
loop_
_entity_poly.entity_id
_entity_poly.type
_entity_poly.pdbx_seq_one_letter_code
_entity_poly.pdbx_strand_id
1 'polypeptide(L)'
;GGTLTNHARTSIRDAYAAPADREGFTRGWFAPSMPDLNTTQPLLARYLVQQAIWWIEEVGLSGLRVDTWSYSDAGFLADWAARLRREYPQLGIVGEEWSLNPLVVSAWQAGSPLFGTVAPAARRTPADATRPALPSLMDFPLHDTLRQAL
;
A
#
# COMPACT_ATOMS: atom_id res chain seq x y z
N GLY A 1 -9.18 22.81 6.64
CA GLY A 1 -9.16 21.34 6.79
C GLY A 1 -8.46 20.74 5.59
N GLY A 2 -7.91 19.53 5.70
CA GLY A 2 -7.33 18.84 4.55
C GLY A 2 -8.39 18.49 3.50
N THR A 3 -7.95 18.30 2.26
CA THR A 3 -8.81 17.83 1.16
C THR A 3 -9.14 16.35 1.37
N LEU A 4 -10.39 15.96 1.16
CA LEU A 4 -10.80 14.55 1.24
C LEU A 4 -10.26 13.74 0.06
N THR A 5 -10.01 12.45 0.29
CA THR A 5 -9.59 11.54 -0.76
C THR A 5 -10.69 11.32 -1.80
N ASN A 6 -10.27 11.13 -3.06
CA ASN A 6 -11.18 10.76 -4.15
C ASN A 6 -11.45 9.24 -4.20
N HIS A 7 -10.79 8.45 -3.33
CA HIS A 7 -10.85 6.97 -3.30
C HIS A 7 -10.48 6.29 -4.63
N ALA A 8 -9.86 7.00 -5.57
CA ALA A 8 -9.54 6.53 -6.91
C ALA A 8 -8.28 5.65 -6.95
N ARG A 9 -8.28 4.52 -6.24
CA ARG A 9 -7.13 3.60 -6.08
C ARG A 9 -6.44 3.14 -7.36
N THR A 10 -7.17 3.08 -8.48
CA THR A 10 -6.60 2.73 -9.79
C THR A 10 -5.65 3.81 -10.30
N SER A 11 -5.81 5.07 -9.85
CA SER A 11 -5.02 6.22 -10.30
C SER A 11 -3.52 6.03 -10.08
N ILE A 12 -3.14 5.34 -8.99
CA ILE A 12 -1.73 5.06 -8.66
C ILE A 12 -1.00 4.33 -9.80
N ARG A 13 -1.74 3.51 -10.57
CA ARG A 13 -1.17 2.60 -11.58
C ARG A 13 -1.69 2.80 -13.00
N ASP A 14 -2.73 3.58 -13.17
CA ASP A 14 -3.25 3.92 -14.48
C ASP A 14 -2.28 4.89 -15.19
N ALA A 15 -1.81 4.55 -16.38
CA ALA A 15 -0.92 5.39 -17.19
C ALA A 15 -1.59 6.70 -17.63
N TYR A 16 -2.92 6.72 -17.70
CA TYR A 16 -3.72 7.85 -18.14
C TYR A 16 -4.28 8.70 -16.99
N ALA A 17 -4.08 8.28 -15.74
CA ALA A 17 -4.59 9.03 -14.60
C ALA A 17 -3.97 10.43 -14.53
N ALA A 18 -4.79 11.41 -14.14
CA ALA A 18 -4.31 12.75 -13.88
C ALA A 18 -3.39 12.77 -12.65
N PRO A 19 -2.36 13.63 -12.60
CA PRO A 19 -1.54 13.80 -11.39
C PRO A 19 -2.38 14.15 -10.15
N ALA A 20 -3.43 14.97 -10.33
CA ALA A 20 -4.35 15.34 -9.27
C ALA A 20 -5.13 14.15 -8.70
N ASP A 21 -5.46 13.14 -9.51
CA ASP A 21 -6.17 11.95 -9.01
C ASP A 21 -5.25 11.03 -8.20
N ARG A 22 -3.96 10.98 -8.54
CA ARG A 22 -2.95 10.28 -7.75
C ARG A 22 -2.74 10.95 -6.41
N GLU A 23 -2.56 12.28 -6.43
CA GLU A 23 -2.38 13.07 -5.22
C GLU A 23 -3.62 13.05 -4.33
N GLY A 24 -4.80 13.18 -4.93
CA GLY A 24 -6.08 13.10 -4.23
C GLY A 24 -6.28 11.73 -3.57
N PHE A 25 -5.75 10.66 -4.15
CA PHE A 25 -5.86 9.34 -3.54
C PHE A 25 -4.87 9.14 -2.37
N THR A 26 -3.59 9.47 -2.55
CA THR A 26 -2.53 9.15 -1.58
C THR A 26 -2.23 10.22 -0.54
N ARG A 27 -2.83 11.42 -0.67
CA ARG A 27 -2.66 12.53 0.29
C ARG A 27 -3.98 13.10 0.79
N GLY A 28 -5.09 12.57 0.27
CA GLY A 28 -6.42 12.97 0.68
C GLY A 28 -6.80 12.33 2.01
N TRP A 29 -7.46 13.10 2.87
CA TRP A 29 -7.97 12.60 4.15
C TRP A 29 -9.09 11.61 3.88
N PHE A 30 -9.07 10.45 4.54
CA PHE A 30 -10.15 9.46 4.40
C PHE A 30 -11.50 10.03 4.86
N ALA A 31 -11.49 10.80 5.94
CA ALA A 31 -12.64 11.50 6.49
C ALA A 31 -12.20 12.82 7.15
N PRO A 32 -13.11 13.78 7.40
CA PRO A 32 -12.75 15.05 8.05
C PRO A 32 -12.09 14.89 9.43
N SER A 33 -12.37 13.78 10.12
CA SER A 33 -11.80 13.44 11.43
C SER A 33 -10.54 12.57 11.36
N MET A 34 -10.06 12.24 10.15
CA MET A 34 -8.90 11.37 9.92
C MET A 34 -7.84 12.12 9.11
N PRO A 35 -7.01 12.95 9.77
CA PRO A 35 -5.88 13.60 9.12
C PRO A 35 -4.94 12.62 8.43
N ASP A 36 -4.68 12.85 7.15
CA ASP A 36 -3.76 12.00 6.40
C ASP A 36 -2.30 12.21 6.83
N LEU A 37 -1.56 11.11 6.94
CA LEU A 37 -0.17 11.12 7.38
C LEU A 37 0.76 11.24 6.17
N ASN A 38 1.56 12.31 6.11
CA ASN A 38 2.53 12.51 5.03
C ASN A 38 3.72 11.55 5.12
N THR A 39 3.57 10.32 4.62
CA THR A 39 4.58 9.25 4.68
C THR A 39 5.80 9.50 3.80
N THR A 40 5.79 10.55 2.95
CA THR A 40 6.99 11.01 2.25
C THR A 40 7.97 11.74 3.18
N GLN A 41 7.52 12.21 4.36
CA GLN A 41 8.37 12.91 5.30
C GLN A 41 9.25 11.93 6.10
N PRO A 42 10.60 12.01 6.03
CA PRO A 42 11.48 10.97 6.55
C PRO A 42 11.36 10.70 8.06
N LEU A 43 11.02 11.71 8.85
CA LEU A 43 10.82 11.55 10.29
C LEU A 43 9.56 10.73 10.60
N LEU A 44 8.46 11.01 9.89
CA LEU A 44 7.22 10.28 10.07
C LEU A 44 7.32 8.85 9.52
N ALA A 45 7.94 8.68 8.35
CA ALA A 45 8.22 7.34 7.80
C ALA A 45 9.01 6.48 8.78
N ARG A 46 10.08 7.04 9.38
CA ARG A 46 10.88 6.36 10.40
C ARG A 46 10.06 6.01 11.64
N TYR A 47 9.25 6.95 12.12
CA TYR A 47 8.37 6.72 13.25
C TYR A 47 7.43 5.53 13.00
N LEU A 48 6.77 5.46 11.83
CA LEU A 48 5.83 4.38 11.51
C LEU A 48 6.52 3.01 11.38
N VAL A 49 7.73 2.96 10.84
CA VAL A 49 8.53 1.72 10.83
C VAL A 49 8.89 1.28 12.25
N GLN A 50 9.41 2.20 13.07
CA GLN A 50 9.82 1.91 14.45
C GLN A 50 8.62 1.52 15.33
N GLN A 51 7.47 2.16 15.14
CA GLN A 51 6.25 1.84 15.85
C GLN A 51 5.80 0.40 15.55
N ALA A 52 5.84 -0.01 14.28
CA ALA A 52 5.49 -1.39 13.90
C ALA A 52 6.44 -2.41 14.53
N ILE A 53 7.76 -2.16 14.47
CA ILE A 53 8.77 -3.00 15.13
C ILE A 53 8.52 -3.08 16.64
N TRP A 54 8.28 -1.93 17.28
CA TRP A 54 8.02 -1.88 18.72
C TRP A 54 6.82 -2.74 19.12
N TRP A 55 5.70 -2.65 18.39
CA TRP A 55 4.54 -3.50 18.65
C TRP A 55 4.81 -4.98 18.41
N ILE A 56 5.59 -5.34 17.37
CA ILE A 56 5.95 -6.73 17.13
C ILE A 56 6.73 -7.31 18.30
N GLU A 57 7.73 -6.59 18.79
CA GLU A 57 8.59 -7.03 19.91
C GLU A 57 7.86 -7.03 21.25
N GLU A 58 7.15 -5.94 21.56
CA GLU A 58 6.57 -5.74 22.89
C GLU A 58 5.51 -6.80 23.23
N VAL A 59 4.71 -7.22 22.24
CA VAL A 59 3.62 -8.18 22.46
C VAL A 59 3.76 -9.48 21.66
N GLY A 60 4.91 -9.70 21.02
CA GLY A 60 5.22 -10.95 20.32
C GLY A 60 4.28 -11.26 19.16
N LEU A 61 3.98 -10.27 18.30
CA LEU A 61 3.04 -10.46 17.18
C LEU A 61 3.57 -11.44 16.15
N SER A 62 2.73 -12.39 15.74
CA SER A 62 3.03 -13.31 14.63
C SER A 62 2.79 -12.69 13.24
N GLY A 63 2.15 -11.52 13.19
CA GLY A 63 1.87 -10.83 11.95
C GLY A 63 1.09 -9.53 12.10
N LEU A 64 0.92 -8.83 10.99
CA LEU A 64 0.22 -7.56 10.89
C LEU A 64 -0.87 -7.63 9.81
N ARG A 65 -2.07 -7.12 10.12
CA ARG A 65 -3.05 -6.68 9.12
C ARG A 65 -2.90 -5.18 8.96
N VAL A 66 -2.67 -4.72 7.74
CA VAL A 66 -2.41 -3.31 7.45
C VAL A 66 -3.62 -2.71 6.73
N ASP A 67 -4.24 -1.76 7.41
CA ASP A 67 -5.45 -1.05 6.97
C ASP A 67 -5.18 -0.16 5.77
N THR A 68 -6.18 0.02 4.90
CA THR A 68 -6.15 1.03 3.83
C THR A 68 -4.84 1.04 3.03
N TRP A 69 -4.36 -0.14 2.65
CA TRP A 69 -2.96 -0.36 2.22
C TRP A 69 -2.48 0.69 1.21
N SER A 70 -3.23 0.91 0.13
CA SER A 70 -2.83 1.77 -0.98
C SER A 70 -2.96 3.27 -0.73
N TYR A 71 -3.56 3.70 0.38
CA TYR A 71 -3.72 5.14 0.67
C TYR A 71 -2.40 5.79 1.07
N SER A 72 -1.43 5.02 1.57
CA SER A 72 -0.08 5.52 1.81
C SER A 72 0.75 5.58 0.52
N ASP A 73 1.77 6.43 0.50
CA ASP A 73 2.75 6.47 -0.59
C ASP A 73 3.34 5.08 -0.91
N ALA A 74 3.37 4.73 -2.20
CA ALA A 74 3.78 3.41 -2.66
C ALA A 74 5.26 3.11 -2.37
N GLY A 75 6.13 4.12 -2.46
CA GLY A 75 7.56 3.99 -2.14
C GLY A 75 7.76 3.74 -0.66
N PHE A 76 7.05 4.48 0.19
CA PHE A 76 7.03 4.24 1.64
C PHE A 76 6.56 2.84 1.98
N LEU A 77 5.44 2.35 1.43
CA LEU A 77 4.92 1.02 1.73
C LEU A 77 5.89 -0.10 1.36
N ALA A 78 6.56 0.05 0.22
CA ALA A 78 7.56 -0.92 -0.23
C ALA A 78 8.80 -0.94 0.68
N ASP A 79 9.31 0.24 1.09
CA ASP A 79 10.40 0.34 2.07
C ASP A 79 9.97 -0.17 3.46
N TRP A 80 8.78 0.18 3.93
CA TRP A 80 8.22 -0.26 5.21
C TRP A 80 8.12 -1.79 5.29
N ALA A 81 7.53 -2.43 4.28
CA ALA A 81 7.43 -3.88 4.23
C ALA A 81 8.80 -4.55 4.09
N ALA A 82 9.71 -3.98 3.31
CA ALA A 82 11.07 -4.51 3.14
C ALA A 82 11.88 -4.45 4.45
N ARG A 83 11.75 -3.36 5.23
CA ARG A 83 12.38 -3.22 6.54
C ARG A 83 11.85 -4.24 7.53
N LEU A 84 10.53 -4.36 7.66
CA LEU A 84 9.94 -5.34 8.58
C LEU A 84 10.33 -6.78 8.23
N ARG A 85 10.37 -7.13 6.95
CA ARG A 85 10.78 -8.47 6.52
C ARG A 85 12.29 -8.73 6.68
N ARG A 86 13.11 -7.69 6.72
CA ARG A 86 14.53 -7.84 7.05
C ARG A 86 14.71 -8.19 8.52
N GLU A 87 13.97 -7.53 9.41
CA GLU A 87 14.00 -7.84 10.85
C GLU A 87 13.30 -9.18 11.14
N TYR A 88 12.18 -9.46 10.46
CA TYR A 88 11.34 -10.64 10.65
C TYR A 88 11.02 -11.36 9.33
N PRO A 89 11.93 -12.20 8.80
CA PRO A 89 11.75 -12.86 7.50
C PRO A 89 10.51 -13.75 7.38
N GLN A 90 9.98 -14.24 8.51
CA GLN A 90 8.83 -15.15 8.58
C GLN A 90 7.53 -14.46 9.03
N LEU A 91 7.54 -13.13 9.25
CA LEU A 91 6.36 -12.40 9.70
C LEU A 91 5.24 -12.42 8.66
N GLY A 92 4.03 -12.76 9.08
CA GLY A 92 2.84 -12.60 8.24
C GLY A 92 2.47 -11.12 8.12
N ILE A 93 2.34 -10.59 6.91
CA ILE A 93 1.80 -9.23 6.70
C ILE A 93 0.73 -9.31 5.62
N VAL A 94 -0.50 -8.92 5.95
CA VAL A 94 -1.63 -8.88 5.02
C VAL A 94 -2.10 -7.44 4.82
N GLY A 95 -1.94 -6.94 3.59
CA GLY A 95 -2.41 -5.61 3.21
C GLY A 95 -3.88 -5.64 2.79
N GLU A 96 -4.64 -4.64 3.22
CA GLU A 96 -6.00 -4.41 2.74
C GLU A 96 -6.01 -3.51 1.50
N GLU A 97 -5.98 -4.11 0.31
CA GLU A 97 -6.34 -3.45 -0.94
C GLU A 97 -7.78 -3.82 -1.30
N TRP A 98 -8.74 -2.98 -0.88
CA TRP A 98 -10.16 -3.25 -1.10
C TRP A 98 -10.57 -2.98 -2.56
N SER A 99 -10.31 -3.95 -3.43
CA SER A 99 -10.70 -3.94 -4.82
C SER A 99 -11.23 -5.31 -5.24
N LEU A 100 -12.29 -5.32 -6.05
CA LEU A 100 -12.81 -6.53 -6.68
C LEU A 100 -12.01 -6.91 -7.93
N ASN A 101 -11.12 -6.04 -8.39
CA ASN A 101 -10.26 -6.31 -9.54
C ASN A 101 -8.96 -6.99 -9.06
N PRO A 102 -8.71 -8.27 -9.42
CA PRO A 102 -7.52 -9.00 -8.99
C PRO A 102 -6.21 -8.37 -9.51
N LEU A 103 -6.23 -7.62 -10.61
CA LEU A 103 -5.04 -6.90 -11.10
C LEU A 103 -4.63 -5.76 -10.16
N VAL A 104 -5.60 -5.11 -9.51
CA VAL A 104 -5.32 -4.03 -8.55
C VAL A 104 -4.74 -4.62 -7.26
N VAL A 105 -5.31 -5.71 -6.77
CA VAL A 105 -4.86 -6.39 -5.54
C VAL A 105 -3.48 -6.99 -5.74
N SER A 106 -3.31 -7.87 -6.73
CA SER A 106 -2.06 -8.60 -6.99
C SER A 106 -0.86 -7.71 -7.28
N ALA A 107 -1.07 -6.46 -7.73
CA ALA A 107 0.00 -5.52 -7.96
C ALA A 107 0.77 -5.11 -6.70
N TRP A 108 0.22 -5.32 -5.50
CA TRP A 108 0.94 -5.06 -4.24
C TRP A 108 1.71 -6.28 -3.71
N GLN A 109 1.50 -7.47 -4.27
CA GLN A 109 2.10 -8.70 -3.76
C GLN A 109 3.59 -8.77 -4.08
N ALA A 110 4.40 -9.30 -3.16
CA ALA A 110 5.82 -9.48 -3.34
C ALA A 110 6.13 -10.27 -4.62
N GLY A 111 7.03 -9.72 -5.45
CA GLY A 111 7.40 -10.32 -6.73
C GLY A 111 6.43 -10.05 -7.89
N SER A 112 5.33 -9.32 -7.66
CA SER A 112 4.39 -8.96 -8.72
C SER A 112 5.05 -8.08 -9.80
N PRO A 113 4.91 -8.42 -11.08
CA PRO A 113 5.42 -7.60 -12.18
C PRO A 113 4.59 -6.33 -12.42
N LEU A 114 3.43 -6.21 -11.76
CA LEU A 114 2.49 -5.09 -11.91
C LEU A 114 2.78 -3.93 -10.95
N PHE A 115 3.76 -4.08 -10.05
CA PHE A 115 4.19 -3.01 -9.16
C PHE A 115 5.14 -2.05 -9.88
N GLY A 116 4.93 -0.74 -9.70
CA GLY A 116 5.79 0.30 -10.31
C GLY A 116 5.62 0.45 -11.82
N THR A 117 4.67 -0.25 -12.46
CA THR A 117 4.44 -0.13 -13.90
C THR A 117 3.28 0.83 -14.18
N VAL A 118 3.62 2.09 -14.46
CA VAL A 118 2.94 2.81 -15.56
C VAL A 118 3.68 2.43 -16.85
N ALA A 119 3.08 1.58 -17.67
CA ALA A 119 3.66 1.17 -18.95
C ALA A 119 3.89 2.38 -19.90
N PRO A 120 4.78 2.25 -20.89
CA PRO A 120 6.21 2.44 -20.72
C PRO A 120 6.55 3.92 -20.45
N ALA A 121 6.89 4.27 -19.21
CA ALA A 121 7.58 5.54 -18.98
C ALA A 121 8.96 5.47 -19.67
N ALA A 122 9.24 6.40 -20.60
CA ALA A 122 10.53 6.52 -21.30
C ALA A 122 11.74 6.74 -20.35
N ARG A 123 11.50 6.88 -19.05
CA ARG A 123 12.48 6.87 -17.98
C ARG A 123 11.92 6.10 -16.79
N ARG A 124 12.61 5.01 -16.42
CA ARG A 124 12.50 4.43 -15.08
C ARG A 124 13.08 5.44 -14.09
N THR A 125 12.30 5.83 -13.09
CA THR A 125 12.76 6.56 -11.92
C THR A 125 13.29 5.59 -10.87
N PRO A 126 14.13 6.02 -9.91
CA PRO A 126 14.55 5.17 -8.79
C PRO A 126 13.38 4.62 -7.96
N ALA A 127 12.23 5.30 -7.94
CA ALA A 127 11.00 4.80 -7.31
C ALA A 127 10.47 3.54 -8.00
N ASP A 128 10.64 3.42 -9.33
CA ASP A 128 10.26 2.24 -10.13
C ASP A 128 11.17 1.01 -9.88
N ALA A 129 12.29 1.19 -9.18
CA ALA A 129 13.17 0.09 -8.77
C ALA A 129 12.75 -0.53 -7.43
N THR A 130 11.82 0.11 -6.71
CA THR A 130 11.33 -0.39 -5.43
C THR A 130 10.32 -1.49 -5.74
N ARG A 131 10.57 -2.71 -5.29
CA ARG A 131 9.66 -3.85 -5.52
C ARG A 131 8.73 -4.00 -4.32
N PRO A 132 7.50 -4.49 -4.53
CA PRO A 132 6.62 -4.80 -3.41
C PRO A 132 7.29 -5.88 -2.58
N ALA A 133 7.26 -5.71 -1.26
CA ALA A 133 7.75 -6.71 -0.33
C ALA A 133 6.62 -7.37 0.47
N LEU A 134 5.36 -6.98 0.24
CA LEU A 134 4.19 -7.48 0.97
C LEU A 134 3.92 -8.97 0.67
N PRO A 135 3.97 -9.86 1.67
CA PRO A 135 3.79 -11.30 1.44
C PRO A 135 2.33 -11.71 1.15
N SER A 136 1.32 -10.97 1.63
CA SER A 136 -0.09 -11.35 1.49
C SER A 136 -1.02 -10.14 1.35
N LEU A 137 -2.20 -10.35 0.75
CA LEU A 137 -3.28 -9.38 0.60
C LEU A 137 -4.62 -10.06 0.92
N MET A 138 -5.59 -9.25 1.35
CA MET A 138 -6.98 -9.70 1.46
C MET A 138 -7.56 -10.03 0.08
N ASP A 139 -8.08 -11.25 -0.10
CA ASP A 139 -8.65 -11.72 -1.36
C ASP A 139 -10.13 -11.31 -1.51
N PHE A 140 -10.36 -10.00 -1.64
CA PHE A 140 -11.68 -9.45 -1.94
C PHE A 140 -12.29 -9.97 -3.25
N PRO A 141 -11.54 -10.13 -4.37
CA PRO A 141 -12.09 -10.66 -5.61
C PRO A 141 -12.70 -12.05 -5.46
N LEU A 142 -11.98 -12.99 -4.82
CA LEU A 142 -12.50 -14.34 -4.60
C LEU A 142 -13.67 -14.33 -3.61
N HIS A 143 -13.56 -13.56 -2.53
CA HIS A 143 -14.63 -13.43 -1.54
C HIS A 143 -15.94 -12.96 -2.19
N ASP A 144 -15.88 -11.91 -3.00
CA ASP A 144 -17.04 -11.36 -3.71
C ASP A 144 -17.62 -12.36 -4.73
N THR A 145 -16.75 -13.02 -5.51
CA THR A 145 -17.17 -14.06 -6.47
C THR A 145 -17.94 -15.18 -5.77
N LEU A 146 -17.46 -15.66 -4.61
CA LEU A 146 -18.14 -16.69 -3.83
C LEU A 146 -19.47 -16.20 -3.27
N ARG A 147 -19.56 -14.95 -2.79
CA ARG A 147 -20.80 -14.35 -2.29
C ARG A 147 -21.87 -14.18 -3.36
N GLN A 148 -21.48 -14.03 -4.62
CA GLN A 148 -22.43 -13.91 -5.73
C GLN A 148 -22.88 -15.28 -6.25
N ALA A 149 -22.05 -16.31 -6.10
CA ALA A 149 -22.32 -17.65 -6.59
C ALA A 149 -23.16 -18.52 -5.62
N LEU A 150 -23.14 -18.21 -4.31
CA LEU A 150 -23.81 -18.95 -3.24
C LEU A 150 -24.98 -18.17 -2.65
#